data_AF-A0A7R9P1Q6-F1
#
_entry.id   AF-A0A7R9P1Q6-F1
#
_cell.length_a   1.000
_cell.length_b   1.000
_cell.length_c   1.000
_cell.angle_alpha   90.00
_cell.angle_beta   90.00
_cell.angle_gamma   90.00
#
_symmetry.space_group_name_H-M   'P 1'
#
loop_
_entity.id
_entity.type
_entity.pdbx_description
1 polymer ?
#
loop_
_entity_poly.entity_id
_entity_poly.type
_entity_poly.pdbx_seq_one_letter_code
_entity_poly.pdbx_strand_id
1 'polypeptide(L)'
;MALVRISFGRLLASPLGSAGRTCKVQSLFSPQCASISSIHVPDRVKRPPPFPYKEKQYNLLRSLFDTTTDRFNENTKVIVVDGPIAAGKSDCAQKLAKELDMLYFPEANMDMLYINDYGYDMRQLDPELPESCRSYDVKDLNLRPNLSDVPVFQIQMYILRYSQYIDALGHVLSTGQGVVLDRCVYSDFVFLEALARQGFASKG
;
A
#
# COMPACT_ATOMS: atom_id res chain seq x y z
N MET A 1 36.96 -30.43 0.81
CA MET A 1 35.59 -30.13 1.28
C MET A 1 35.69 -29.47 2.64
N ALA A 2 35.44 -28.17 2.72
CA ALA A 2 35.63 -27.38 3.93
C ALA A 2 34.47 -27.61 4.91
N LEU A 3 34.80 -28.21 6.06
CA LEU A 3 33.95 -28.31 7.24
C LEU A 3 33.78 -26.91 7.86
N VAL A 4 32.59 -26.33 7.75
CA VAL A 4 32.22 -25.10 8.48
C VAL A 4 31.96 -25.49 9.94
N ARG A 5 32.85 -25.00 10.81
CA ARG A 5 32.82 -25.17 12.27
C ARG A 5 31.67 -24.33 12.84
N ILE A 6 30.59 -24.95 13.29
CA ILE A 6 29.55 -24.27 14.09
C ILE A 6 29.99 -24.33 15.55
N SER A 7 30.43 -23.19 16.08
CA SER A 7 30.69 -23.03 17.52
C SER A 7 29.37 -22.83 18.26
N PHE A 8 28.91 -23.84 18.99
CA PHE A 8 27.89 -23.66 20.03
C PHE A 8 28.54 -23.00 21.25
N GLY A 9 28.30 -21.70 21.43
CA GLY A 9 28.66 -20.99 22.66
C GLY A 9 27.79 -21.48 23.82
N ARG A 10 28.39 -22.23 24.77
CA ARG A 10 27.80 -22.49 26.08
C ARG A 10 27.67 -21.17 26.84
N LEU A 11 26.45 -20.70 27.07
CA LEU A 11 26.17 -19.67 28.06
C LEU A 11 26.33 -20.30 29.45
N LEU A 12 27.41 -19.92 30.13
CA LEU A 12 27.63 -20.18 31.55
C LEU A 12 26.58 -19.42 32.36
N ALA A 13 25.75 -20.16 33.09
CA ALA A 13 24.87 -19.61 34.11
C ALA A 13 25.71 -19.20 35.33
N SER A 14 25.50 -18.00 35.84
CA SER A 14 25.87 -17.61 37.22
C SER A 14 24.59 -17.19 37.96
N PRO A 15 24.41 -17.58 39.24
CA PRO A 15 23.16 -17.35 39.95
C PRO A 15 23.16 -16.06 40.78
N LEU A 16 21.93 -15.59 41.03
CA LEU A 16 21.48 -14.72 42.12
C LEU A 16 22.03 -13.29 42.22
N GLY A 17 21.20 -12.35 41.78
CA GLY A 17 21.21 -10.96 42.20
C GLY A 17 19.80 -10.37 42.09
N SER A 18 19.12 -10.23 43.22
CA SER A 18 17.79 -9.64 43.39
C SER A 18 17.79 -8.16 43.00
N ALA A 19 16.91 -7.76 42.05
CA ALA A 19 16.14 -6.50 42.07
C ALA A 19 15.47 -6.23 40.70
N GLY A 20 14.17 -5.94 40.73
CA GLY A 20 13.45 -5.26 39.63
C GLY A 20 12.96 -6.15 38.49
N ARG A 21 11.74 -6.67 38.60
CA ARG A 21 10.99 -7.17 37.43
C ARG A 21 10.56 -5.97 36.58
N THR A 22 11.42 -5.52 35.68
CA THR A 22 10.96 -4.85 34.46
C THR A 22 10.81 -5.92 33.40
N CYS A 23 9.58 -6.15 32.92
CA CYS A 23 9.32 -7.02 31.78
C CYS A 23 10.12 -6.49 30.58
N LYS A 24 11.27 -7.09 30.29
CA LYS A 24 11.91 -6.94 28.98
C LYS A 24 10.98 -7.60 27.98
N VAL A 25 10.13 -6.81 27.33
CA VAL A 25 9.52 -7.20 26.06
C VAL A 25 10.70 -7.44 25.13
N GLN A 26 11.09 -8.70 24.98
CA GLN A 26 11.96 -9.12 23.89
C GLN A 26 11.13 -8.98 22.62
N SER A 27 11.02 -7.76 22.10
CA SER A 27 10.52 -7.56 20.75
C SER A 27 11.57 -8.18 19.83
N LEU A 28 11.28 -9.41 19.37
CA LEU A 28 11.90 -10.09 18.23
C LEU A 28 11.58 -9.33 16.92
N PHE A 29 11.71 -8.01 16.94
CA PHE A 29 11.61 -7.15 15.77
C PHE A 29 13.01 -6.60 15.55
N SER A 30 13.76 -7.21 14.63
CA SER A 30 14.84 -6.45 14.00
C SER A 30 14.16 -5.26 13.30
N PRO A 31 14.45 -4.01 13.67
CA PRO A 31 13.97 -2.90 12.86
C PRO A 31 14.53 -3.09 11.46
N GLN A 32 13.66 -3.21 10.46
CA GLN A 32 14.10 -3.14 9.07
C GLN A 32 14.57 -1.71 8.85
N CYS A 33 15.88 -1.50 8.83
CA CYS A 33 16.45 -0.20 8.54
C CYS A 33 16.40 0.04 7.03
N ALA A 34 15.49 0.90 6.59
CA ALA A 34 15.47 1.41 5.23
C ALA A 34 15.94 2.86 5.25
N SER A 35 17.15 3.15 4.73
CA SER A 35 17.65 4.53 4.64
C SER A 35 16.86 5.34 3.62
N ILE A 36 16.27 6.46 4.05
CA ILE A 36 15.59 7.42 3.16
C ILE A 36 16.41 8.70 3.17
N SER A 37 16.66 9.23 1.98
CA SER A 37 17.39 10.49 1.80
C SER A 37 16.40 11.65 1.66
N SER A 38 16.66 12.75 2.37
CA SER A 38 15.90 13.99 2.18
C SER A 38 16.18 14.61 0.81
N ILE A 39 15.26 15.40 0.27
CA ILE A 39 15.43 16.14 -1.00
C ILE A 39 16.74 16.93 -1.08
N HIS A 40 17.22 17.43 0.07
CA HIS A 40 18.45 18.22 0.15
C HIS A 40 19.73 17.42 -0.12
N VAL A 41 19.66 16.09 -0.18
CA VAL A 41 20.81 15.24 -0.50
C VAL A 41 20.79 14.97 -2.00
N PRO A 42 21.70 15.59 -2.79
CA PRO A 42 21.74 15.35 -4.22
C PRO A 42 22.14 13.90 -4.51
N ASP A 43 21.58 13.37 -5.59
CA ASP A 43 21.95 12.06 -6.11
C ASP A 43 23.43 12.04 -6.46
N ARG A 44 24.15 11.06 -5.89
CA ARG A 44 25.60 10.90 -6.12
C ARG A 44 25.93 10.37 -7.53
N VAL A 45 24.95 9.77 -8.20
CA VAL A 45 25.11 9.05 -9.47
C VAL A 45 24.24 9.69 -10.55
N LYS A 46 24.79 9.89 -11.75
CA LYS A 46 24.02 10.32 -12.93
C LYS A 46 23.26 9.14 -13.51
N ARG A 47 21.94 9.23 -13.54
CA ARG A 47 21.03 8.15 -13.94
C ARG A 47 20.40 8.43 -15.31
N PRO A 48 19.96 7.38 -16.03
CA PRO A 48 19.18 7.57 -17.24
C PRO A 48 17.85 8.26 -16.92
N PRO A 49 17.24 8.95 -17.89
CA PRO A 49 15.94 9.60 -17.68
C PRO A 49 14.84 8.57 -17.39
N PRO A 50 13.76 9.00 -16.69
CA PRO A 50 12.63 8.13 -16.37
C PRO A 50 11.96 7.60 -17.64
N PHE A 51 11.56 6.32 -17.62
CA PHE A 51 10.93 5.70 -18.77
C PHE A 51 9.45 6.13 -18.90
N PRO A 52 8.98 6.59 -20.09
CA PRO A 52 7.59 6.99 -20.31
C PRO A 52 6.66 5.78 -20.49
N TYR A 53 6.33 5.11 -19.38
CA TYR A 53 5.55 3.86 -19.37
C TYR A 53 4.08 4.00 -19.81
N LYS A 54 3.53 5.21 -19.81
CA LYS A 54 2.16 5.47 -20.29
C LYS A 54 2.05 5.43 -21.81
N GLU A 55 3.11 5.82 -22.51
CA GLU A 55 3.13 5.92 -23.97
C GLU A 55 3.82 4.73 -24.62
N LYS A 56 4.82 4.15 -23.94
CA LYS A 56 5.68 3.12 -24.50
C LYS A 56 5.57 1.81 -23.73
N GLN A 57 5.40 0.73 -24.47
CA GLN A 57 5.41 -0.62 -23.93
C GLN A 57 6.83 -1.09 -23.63
N TYR A 58 6.97 -1.85 -22.55
CA TYR A 58 8.22 -2.46 -22.14
C TYR A 58 8.25 -3.93 -22.57
N ASN A 59 8.93 -4.20 -23.69
CA ASN A 59 8.99 -5.54 -24.30
C ASN A 59 10.26 -6.30 -23.88
N LEU A 60 10.26 -7.62 -24.06
CA LEU A 60 11.42 -8.49 -23.74
C LEU A 60 12.71 -8.05 -24.42
N LEU A 61 12.65 -7.69 -25.71
CA LEU A 61 13.83 -7.18 -26.43
C LEU A 61 14.40 -5.91 -25.78
N ARG A 62 13.51 -5.03 -25.28
CA ARG A 62 13.93 -3.81 -24.61
C ARG A 62 14.51 -4.10 -23.23
N SER A 63 13.95 -5.08 -22.52
CA SER A 63 14.48 -5.54 -21.24
C SER A 63 15.89 -6.11 -21.30
N LEU A 64 16.37 -6.51 -22.49
CA LEU A 64 17.76 -6.94 -22.68
C LEU A 64 18.73 -5.76 -22.84
N PHE A 65 18.24 -4.59 -23.27
CA PHE A 65 19.07 -3.41 -23.54
C PHE A 65 18.91 -2.29 -22.50
N ASP A 66 17.81 -2.26 -21.76
CA ASP A 66 17.48 -1.25 -20.77
C ASP A 66 17.09 -1.99 -19.48
N THR A 67 17.81 -1.77 -18.38
CA THR A 67 17.49 -2.39 -17.09
C THR A 67 16.79 -1.37 -16.20
N THR A 68 15.71 -1.78 -15.52
CA THR A 68 14.96 -0.88 -14.62
C THR A 68 15.79 -0.43 -13.41
N THR A 69 16.70 -1.28 -12.93
CA THR A 69 17.55 -1.03 -11.76
C THR A 69 18.47 0.18 -11.92
N ASP A 70 18.84 0.55 -13.15
CA ASP A 70 19.74 1.67 -13.42
C ASP A 70 19.12 3.02 -12.98
N ARG A 71 17.80 3.06 -12.84
CA ARG A 71 17.02 4.23 -12.39
C ARG A 71 16.78 4.24 -10.88
N PHE A 72 17.15 3.19 -10.14
CA PHE A 72 16.75 3.05 -8.73
C PHE A 72 17.66 3.79 -7.75
N ASN A 73 17.03 4.57 -6.88
CA ASN A 73 17.60 5.40 -5.83
C ASN A 73 17.28 4.81 -4.45
N GLU A 74 17.87 5.39 -3.40
CA GLU A 74 17.51 5.06 -2.01
C GLU A 74 16.03 5.41 -1.69
N ASN A 75 15.49 6.41 -2.40
CA ASN A 75 14.11 6.86 -2.28
C ASN A 75 13.14 6.09 -3.21
N THR A 76 13.62 5.12 -4.00
CA THR A 76 12.77 4.27 -4.86
C THR A 76 12.06 3.22 -4.02
N LYS A 77 11.13 3.68 -3.19
CA LYS A 77 10.39 2.87 -2.23
C LYS A 77 8.90 3.18 -2.36
N VAL A 78 8.10 2.16 -2.09
CA VAL A 78 6.67 2.32 -1.90
C VAL A 78 6.43 2.48 -0.41
N ILE A 79 5.94 3.66 -0.01
CA ILE A 79 5.55 3.96 1.37
C ILE A 79 4.04 3.90 1.44
N VAL A 80 3.50 3.09 2.34
CA VAL A 80 2.07 3.04 2.61
C VAL A 80 1.79 3.73 3.93
N VAL A 81 0.87 4.70 3.91
CA VAL A 81 0.35 5.35 5.12
C VAL A 81 -0.97 4.70 5.48
N ASP A 82 -0.96 3.93 6.57
CA ASP A 82 -2.12 3.19 7.05
C ASP A 82 -2.59 3.65 8.43
N GLY A 83 -3.85 3.35 8.76
CA GLY A 83 -4.44 3.67 10.07
C GLY A 83 -5.98 3.75 10.05
N PRO A 84 -6.62 4.22 11.12
CA PRO A 84 -8.07 4.30 11.23
C PRO A 84 -8.67 5.39 10.32
N ILE A 85 -9.98 5.30 10.09
CA ILE A 85 -10.74 6.30 9.30
C ILE A 85 -10.68 7.65 10.04
N ALA A 86 -10.63 8.76 9.29
CA ALA A 86 -10.60 10.13 9.80
C ALA A 86 -9.37 10.53 10.65
N ALA A 87 -8.28 9.75 10.61
CA ALA A 87 -7.03 10.09 11.30
C ALA A 87 -6.18 11.19 10.63
N GLY A 88 -6.66 11.82 9.56
CA GLY A 88 -5.90 12.84 8.82
C GLY A 88 -4.71 12.29 8.03
N LYS A 89 -4.78 11.01 7.61
CA LYS A 89 -3.68 10.33 6.92
C LYS A 89 -3.36 10.89 5.54
N SER A 90 -4.38 11.30 4.79
CA SER A 90 -4.22 11.87 3.45
C SER A 90 -3.34 13.13 3.49
N ASP A 91 -3.53 13.99 4.49
CA ASP A 91 -2.71 15.20 4.66
C ASP A 91 -1.26 14.85 5.02
N CYS A 92 -1.07 13.86 5.89
CA CYS A 92 0.26 13.37 6.27
C CYS A 92 0.99 12.76 5.07
N ALA A 93 0.32 11.90 4.31
CA ALA A 93 0.84 11.26 3.12
C ALA A 93 1.21 12.28 2.04
N GLN A 94 0.37 13.30 1.84
CA GLN A 94 0.66 14.38 0.88
C GLN A 94 1.87 15.23 1.31
N LYS A 95 1.99 15.55 2.60
CA LYS A 95 3.18 16.27 3.13
C LYS A 95 4.44 15.44 2.99
N LEU A 96 4.37 14.15 3.34
CA LEU A 96 5.49 13.23 3.25
C LEU A 96 5.96 13.03 1.79
N ALA A 97 5.03 12.93 0.85
CA ALA A 97 5.34 12.88 -0.58
C ALA A 97 6.06 14.16 -1.05
N LYS A 98 5.58 15.34 -0.63
CA LYS A 98 6.20 16.63 -0.94
C LYS A 98 7.60 16.78 -0.33
N GLU A 99 7.82 16.31 0.89
CA GLU A 99 9.12 16.40 1.59
C GLU A 99 10.18 15.42 1.10
N LEU A 100 9.77 14.36 0.41
CA LEU A 100 10.67 13.33 -0.11
C LEU A 100 10.74 13.30 -1.64
N ASP A 101 10.05 14.22 -2.32
CA ASP A 101 9.91 14.30 -3.78
C ASP A 101 9.42 12.99 -4.40
N MET A 102 8.43 12.39 -3.74
CA MET A 102 7.76 11.16 -4.18
C MET A 102 6.38 11.45 -4.75
N LEU A 103 5.92 10.57 -5.63
CA LEU A 103 4.58 10.68 -6.20
C LEU A 103 3.54 10.25 -5.17
N TYR A 104 2.56 11.12 -4.91
CA TYR A 104 1.43 10.82 -4.03
C TYR A 104 0.30 10.16 -4.82
N PHE A 105 -0.15 9.00 -4.34
CA PHE A 105 -1.36 8.34 -4.79
C PHE A 105 -2.46 8.51 -3.72
N PRO A 106 -3.62 9.09 -4.08
CA PRO A 106 -4.73 9.29 -3.15
C PRO A 106 -5.39 7.97 -2.77
N GLU A 107 -6.23 7.96 -1.73
CA GLU A 107 -6.99 6.75 -1.37
C GLU A 107 -7.88 6.26 -2.54
N ALA A 108 -7.88 4.95 -2.78
CA ALA A 108 -8.81 4.32 -3.73
C ALA A 108 -10.26 4.54 -3.29
N ASN A 109 -11.04 5.18 -4.17
CA ASN A 109 -12.47 5.44 -3.97
C ASN A 109 -13.27 4.74 -5.07
N MET A 110 -14.56 4.48 -4.79
CA MET A 110 -15.51 3.94 -5.77
C MET A 110 -15.71 4.87 -6.98
N ASP A 111 -15.35 6.14 -6.86
CA ASP A 111 -15.36 7.10 -7.97
C ASP A 111 -14.46 6.62 -9.13
N MET A 112 -13.39 5.87 -8.85
CA MET A 112 -12.54 5.27 -9.89
C MET A 112 -13.26 4.20 -10.73
N LEU A 113 -14.33 3.59 -10.18
CA LEU A 113 -15.14 2.59 -10.86
C LEU A 113 -16.34 3.24 -11.56
N TYR A 114 -17.00 4.19 -10.89
CA TYR A 114 -18.28 4.73 -11.33
C TYR A 114 -18.17 5.92 -12.29
N ILE A 115 -17.05 6.64 -12.28
CA ILE A 115 -16.81 7.75 -13.20
C ILE A 115 -16.11 7.19 -14.44
N ASN A 116 -16.80 7.27 -15.57
CA ASN A 116 -16.23 6.89 -16.86
C ASN A 116 -15.14 7.86 -17.32
N ASP A 117 -14.32 7.45 -18.29
CA ASP A 117 -13.28 8.31 -18.90
C ASP A 117 -13.85 9.61 -19.51
N TYR A 118 -15.13 9.59 -19.92
CA TYR A 118 -15.86 10.77 -20.42
C TYR A 118 -16.33 11.73 -19.30
N GLY A 119 -16.11 11.39 -18.03
CA GLY A 119 -16.56 12.16 -16.86
C GLY A 119 -18.03 11.94 -16.50
N TYR A 120 -18.68 10.92 -17.05
CA TYR A 120 -20.06 10.57 -16.72
C TYR A 120 -20.11 9.69 -15.47
N ASP A 121 -20.91 10.09 -14.48
CA ASP A 121 -21.11 9.33 -13.23
C ASP A 121 -22.27 8.34 -13.39
N MET A 122 -21.96 7.05 -13.36
CA MET A 122 -22.94 5.97 -13.52
C MET A 122 -23.99 5.94 -12.41
N ARG A 123 -23.71 6.52 -11.23
CA ARG A 123 -24.66 6.60 -10.11
C ARG A 123 -25.91 7.40 -10.46
N GLN A 124 -25.84 8.26 -11.47
CA GLN A 124 -27.00 9.01 -11.95
C GLN A 124 -28.10 8.11 -12.55
N LEU A 125 -27.76 6.89 -12.98
CA LEU A 125 -28.71 5.90 -13.52
C LEU A 125 -29.39 5.06 -12.42
N ASP A 126 -28.97 5.16 -11.17
CA ASP A 126 -29.53 4.36 -10.07
C ASP A 126 -31.06 4.44 -9.91
N PRO A 127 -31.74 5.59 -10.14
CA PRO A 127 -33.19 5.66 -10.09
C PRO A 127 -33.89 4.81 -11.15
N GLU A 128 -33.24 4.58 -12.29
CA GLU A 128 -33.78 3.80 -13.41
C GLU A 128 -33.50 2.29 -13.25
N LEU A 129 -32.54 1.93 -12.40
CA LEU A 129 -32.13 0.56 -12.16
C LEU A 129 -32.93 -0.12 -11.03
N PRO A 130 -33.14 -1.45 -11.13
CA PRO A 130 -33.69 -2.24 -10.03
C PRO A 130 -32.73 -2.21 -8.84
N GLU A 131 -33.24 -2.35 -7.61
CA GLU A 131 -32.46 -2.20 -6.37
C GLU A 131 -31.20 -3.08 -6.32
N SER A 132 -31.27 -4.29 -6.88
CA SER A 132 -30.14 -5.24 -6.95
C SER A 132 -28.97 -4.80 -7.84
N CYS A 133 -29.19 -3.83 -8.73
CA CYS A 133 -28.20 -3.39 -9.71
C CYS A 133 -27.76 -1.93 -9.51
N ARG A 134 -28.19 -1.30 -8.41
CA ARG A 134 -27.79 0.07 -8.09
C ARG A 134 -26.34 0.12 -7.63
N SER A 135 -25.73 1.28 -7.79
CA SER A 135 -24.43 1.55 -7.20
C SER A 135 -24.48 1.42 -5.67
N TYR A 136 -23.35 1.03 -5.08
CA TYR A 136 -23.24 0.88 -3.63
C TYR A 136 -21.94 1.52 -3.16
N ASP A 137 -22.06 2.58 -2.38
CA ASP A 137 -20.94 3.38 -1.90
C ASP A 137 -20.69 3.20 -0.39
N VAL A 138 -19.59 3.80 0.07
CA VAL A 138 -19.32 4.01 1.51
C VAL A 138 -20.47 4.76 2.20
N LYS A 139 -21.14 5.69 1.50
CA LYS A 139 -22.28 6.43 2.06
C LYS A 139 -23.47 5.50 2.30
N ASP A 140 -23.77 4.63 1.34
CA ASP A 140 -24.84 3.64 1.48
C ASP A 140 -24.51 2.61 2.56
N LEU A 141 -23.25 2.20 2.67
CA LEU A 141 -22.78 1.35 3.77
C LEU A 141 -23.07 1.95 5.13
N ASN A 142 -22.83 3.25 5.32
CA ASN A 142 -23.08 3.94 6.58
C ASN A 142 -24.58 4.12 6.89
N LEU A 143 -25.41 4.33 5.86
CA LEU A 143 -26.84 4.53 6.02
C LEU A 143 -27.60 3.21 6.18
N ARG A 144 -27.21 2.18 5.43
CA ARG A 144 -27.91 0.89 5.28
C ARG A 144 -26.90 -0.27 5.21
N PRO A 145 -26.31 -0.68 6.34
CA PRO A 145 -25.28 -1.72 6.37
C PRO A 145 -25.82 -3.16 6.29
N ASN A 146 -27.15 -3.37 6.33
CA ASN A 146 -27.76 -4.72 6.33
C ASN A 146 -28.17 -5.21 4.92
N LEU A 147 -27.58 -4.65 3.87
CA LEU A 147 -27.86 -5.02 2.49
C LEU A 147 -27.01 -6.22 2.06
N SER A 148 -27.55 -7.04 1.17
CA SER A 148 -26.82 -8.16 0.55
C SER A 148 -25.62 -7.70 -0.31
N ASP A 149 -25.50 -6.39 -0.56
CA ASP A 149 -24.50 -5.78 -1.44
C ASP A 149 -23.18 -5.45 -0.72
N VAL A 150 -23.17 -5.48 0.63
CA VAL A 150 -21.96 -5.18 1.43
C VAL A 150 -20.76 -6.06 1.06
N PRO A 151 -20.89 -7.39 0.89
CA PRO A 151 -19.77 -8.23 0.48
C PRO A 151 -19.25 -7.89 -0.92
N VAL A 152 -20.17 -7.55 -1.84
CA VAL A 152 -19.82 -7.16 -3.22
C VAL A 152 -19.02 -5.86 -3.21
N PHE A 153 -19.48 -4.87 -2.44
CA PHE A 153 -18.78 -3.61 -2.24
C PHE A 153 -17.38 -3.80 -1.68
N GLN A 154 -17.22 -4.65 -0.66
CA GLN A 154 -15.90 -4.90 -0.07
C GLN A 154 -14.94 -5.55 -1.09
N ILE A 155 -15.43 -6.47 -1.92
CA ILE A 155 -14.64 -7.08 -3.00
C ILE A 155 -14.26 -6.04 -4.06
N GLN A 156 -15.19 -5.16 -4.45
CA GLN A 156 -14.91 -4.09 -5.41
C GLN A 156 -13.83 -3.13 -4.89
N MET A 157 -13.92 -2.71 -3.63
CA MET A 157 -12.89 -1.88 -3.00
C MET A 157 -11.52 -2.57 -2.96
N TYR A 158 -11.49 -3.87 -2.67
CA TYR A 158 -10.25 -4.65 -2.71
C TYR A 158 -9.62 -4.64 -4.11
N ILE A 159 -10.43 -4.87 -5.16
CA ILE A 159 -9.97 -4.86 -6.56
C ILE A 159 -9.42 -3.47 -6.94
N LEU A 160 -10.11 -2.39 -6.56
CA LEU A 160 -9.66 -1.02 -6.85
C LEU A 160 -8.31 -0.70 -6.19
N ARG A 161 -8.17 -1.02 -4.90
CA ARG A 161 -6.90 -0.87 -4.17
C ARG A 161 -5.78 -1.70 -4.80
N TYR A 162 -6.10 -2.89 -5.31
CA TYR A 162 -5.15 -3.75 -5.99
C TYR A 162 -4.71 -3.19 -7.33
N SER A 163 -5.64 -2.68 -8.15
CA SER A 163 -5.31 -1.98 -9.40
C SER A 163 -4.39 -0.79 -9.15
N GLN A 164 -4.74 0.06 -8.18
CA GLN A 164 -3.94 1.23 -7.84
C GLN A 164 -2.53 0.86 -7.35
N TYR A 165 -2.40 -0.23 -6.61
CA TYR A 165 -1.10 -0.73 -6.16
C TYR A 165 -0.24 -1.23 -7.32
N ILE A 166 -0.83 -1.89 -8.32
CA ILE A 166 -0.14 -2.27 -9.55
C ILE A 166 0.35 -1.03 -10.30
N ASP A 167 -0.47 0.01 -10.41
CA ASP A 167 -0.09 1.26 -11.07
C ASP A 167 1.06 1.97 -10.34
N ALA A 168 1.05 1.96 -9.00
CA ALA A 168 2.13 2.47 -8.18
C ALA A 168 3.44 1.70 -8.42
N LEU A 169 3.39 0.36 -8.46
CA LEU A 169 4.56 -0.46 -8.78
C LEU A 169 5.07 -0.21 -10.21
N GLY A 170 4.17 -0.11 -11.18
CA GLY A 170 4.51 0.23 -12.56
C GLY A 170 5.23 1.56 -12.67
N HIS A 171 4.79 2.57 -11.89
CA HIS A 171 5.46 3.85 -11.79
C HIS A 171 6.88 3.70 -11.22
N VAL A 172 7.03 3.10 -10.03
CA VAL A 172 8.32 2.93 -9.33
C VAL A 172 9.34 2.19 -10.20
N LEU A 173 8.92 1.10 -10.84
CA LEU A 173 9.81 0.28 -11.68
C LEU A 173 10.23 0.99 -12.98
N SER A 174 9.41 1.89 -13.50
CA SER A 174 9.67 2.58 -14.77
C SER A 174 10.47 3.87 -14.59
N THR A 175 10.12 4.67 -13.59
CA THR A 175 10.72 5.99 -13.37
C THR A 175 11.88 5.94 -12.39
N GLY A 176 11.87 4.99 -11.46
CA GLY A 176 12.76 5.00 -10.29
C GLY A 176 12.32 6.00 -9.22
N GLN A 177 11.20 6.72 -9.40
CA GLN A 177 10.67 7.63 -8.39
C GLN A 177 9.88 6.84 -7.34
N GLY A 178 10.10 7.16 -6.06
CA GLY A 178 9.32 6.56 -4.97
C GLY A 178 7.87 7.02 -4.98
N VAL A 179 7.01 6.25 -4.32
CA VAL A 179 5.57 6.47 -4.28
C VAL A 179 5.06 6.40 -2.85
N VAL A 180 4.16 7.31 -2.49
CA VAL A 180 3.42 7.30 -1.23
C VAL A 180 1.96 7.00 -1.51
N LEU A 181 1.43 5.94 -0.88
CA LEU A 181 0.05 5.48 -1.00
C LEU A 181 -0.72 5.76 0.29
N ASP A 182 -1.95 6.26 0.15
CA ASP A 182 -2.92 6.32 1.24
C ASP A 182 -3.74 5.02 1.27
N ARG A 183 -3.39 4.13 2.20
CA ARG A 183 -3.82 2.73 2.29
C ARG A 183 -3.42 1.84 1.10
N CYS A 184 -3.34 0.55 1.38
CA CYS A 184 -3.06 -0.47 0.37
C CYS A 184 -3.91 -1.73 0.58
N VAL A 185 -3.76 -2.67 -0.35
CA VAL A 185 -4.43 -3.98 -0.35
C VAL A 185 -4.22 -4.76 0.96
N TYR A 186 -3.03 -4.63 1.55
CA TYR A 186 -2.69 -5.34 2.78
C TYR A 186 -3.47 -4.89 4.01
N SER A 187 -4.14 -3.73 3.96
CA SER A 187 -4.94 -3.20 5.07
C SER A 187 -6.44 -3.42 4.87
N ASP A 188 -6.84 -4.01 3.75
CA ASP A 188 -8.25 -4.25 3.42
C ASP A 188 -8.91 -5.28 4.35
N PHE A 189 -8.15 -6.30 4.78
CA PHE A 189 -8.66 -7.38 5.63
C PHE A 189 -9.24 -6.88 6.96
N VAL A 190 -8.73 -5.76 7.49
CA VAL A 190 -9.22 -5.18 8.75
C VAL A 190 -10.67 -4.71 8.60
N PHE A 191 -11.04 -4.18 7.42
CA PHE A 191 -12.42 -3.78 7.13
C PHE A 191 -13.33 -4.99 6.98
N LEU A 192 -12.88 -6.01 6.26
CA LEU A 192 -13.63 -7.26 6.12
C LEU A 192 -13.87 -7.93 7.48
N GLU A 193 -12.85 -8.00 8.34
CA GLU A 193 -13.00 -8.51 9.70
C GLU A 193 -13.99 -7.68 10.54
N ALA A 194 -13.93 -6.35 10.42
CA ALA A 194 -14.85 -5.46 11.12
C ALA A 194 -16.30 -5.70 10.66
N LEU A 195 -16.54 -5.81 9.35
CA LEU A 195 -17.86 -6.13 8.78
C LEU A 195 -18.37 -7.49 9.24
N ALA A 196 -17.50 -8.51 9.27
CA ALA A 196 -17.85 -9.84 9.75
C ALA A 196 -18.17 -9.89 11.25
N ARG A 197 -17.50 -9.06 12.07
CA ARG A 197 -17.80 -8.94 13.50
C ARG A 197 -19.14 -8.26 13.77
N GLN A 198 -19.56 -7.34 12.91
CA GLN A 198 -20.86 -6.68 12.99
C GLN A 198 -22.01 -7.51 12.38
N GLY A 199 -21.69 -8.64 11.72
CA GLY A 199 -22.68 -9.49 11.08
C GLY A 199 -23.15 -9.01 9.70
N PHE A 200 -22.47 -8.03 9.11
CA PHE A 200 -22.77 -7.55 7.75
C PHE A 200 -22.17 -8.44 6.65
N ALA A 201 -21.15 -9.22 6.99
CA ALA A 201 -20.54 -10.22 6.13
C ALA A 201 -20.55 -11.59 6.83
N SER A 202 -20.93 -12.64 6.10
CA SER A 202 -20.85 -14.00 6.62
C SER A 202 -19.38 -14.45 6.70
N LYS A 203 -19.01 -15.07 7.83
CA LYS A 203 -17.83 -15.94 7.88
C LYS A 203 -18.27 -17.24 7.24
N GLY A 204 -17.84 -17.49 6.01
CA GLY A 204 -18.25 -18.66 5.23
C GLY A 204 -18.12 -19.99 5.96
#